data_AF-A0A2H0C4W5-F1
#
_entry.id   AF-A0A2H0C4W5-F1
#
_cell.length_a   1.000
_cell.length_b   1.000
_cell.length_c   1.000
_cell.angle_alpha   90.00
_cell.angle_beta   90.00
_cell.angle_gamma   90.00
#
_symmetry.space_group_name_H-M   'P 1'
#
loop_
_entity.id
_entity.type
_entity.pdbx_description
1 polymer ?
#
loop_
_entity_poly.entity_id
_entity_poly.type
_entity_poly.pdbx_seq_one_letter_code
_entity_poly.pdbx_strand_id
1 'polypeptide(L)'
;MHRVCLVIIDGFGVAEASKGNARAQADMPFLAKLEKEVPHCLMEAAGNAVGLPQGQQGASEPGHLTIGAGRVVWQPLAEINRAVESGAFFENVALVHACKRAQEQQVPLHLIGLYSSGGVHSSINHWHAMLQLAKQRKVPQVVLHLFSDGRDVPEQHFCTELSLLEEEISKQQLGVIASLVGRYFAMDRDQQYRDRTKIAYDLLVQGEGEEVDDIRAGVRNFYLHAKD
;
A
#
# COMPACT_ATOMS: atom_id res chain seq x y z
N MET A 1 -30.34 16.89 32.73
CA MET A 1 -29.12 16.55 31.97
C MET A 1 -29.31 17.07 30.56
N HIS A 2 -28.43 17.96 30.07
CA HIS A 2 -28.50 18.40 28.67
C HIS A 2 -27.99 17.27 27.78
N ARG A 3 -28.66 17.03 26.65
CA ARG A 3 -28.25 16.03 25.67
C ARG A 3 -27.35 16.70 24.65
N VAL A 4 -26.24 16.05 24.33
CA VAL A 4 -25.34 16.44 23.24
C VAL A 4 -25.50 15.41 22.12
N CYS A 5 -25.64 15.88 20.88
CA CYS A 5 -25.78 15.04 19.69
C CYS A 5 -24.71 15.45 18.68
N LEU A 6 -23.93 14.48 18.20
CA LEU A 6 -23.07 14.64 17.05
C LEU A 6 -23.83 14.17 15.80
N VAL A 7 -24.00 15.06 14.83
CA VAL A 7 -24.64 14.75 13.55
C VAL A 7 -23.59 14.77 12.45
N ILE A 8 -23.43 13.65 11.76
CA ILE A 8 -22.50 13.48 10.64
C ILE A 8 -23.33 13.43 9.35
N ILE A 9 -23.08 14.37 8.44
CA ILE A 9 -23.67 14.36 7.08
C ILE A 9 -22.60 13.80 6.15
N ASP A 10 -22.69 12.51 5.82
CA ASP A 10 -21.65 11.82 5.05
C ASP A 10 -21.56 12.40 3.61
N GLY A 11 -20.34 12.55 3.09
CA GLY A 11 -20.08 13.11 1.76
C GLY A 11 -20.38 14.61 1.60
N PHE A 12 -20.54 15.36 2.70
CA PHE A 12 -20.96 16.77 2.67
C PHE A 12 -19.79 17.77 2.86
N GLY A 13 -19.00 17.95 1.80
CA GLY A 13 -17.85 18.88 1.79
C GLY A 13 -18.21 20.33 1.40
N VAL A 14 -17.28 21.25 1.65
CA VAL A 14 -17.37 22.66 1.22
C VAL A 14 -16.40 22.90 0.06
N ALA A 15 -16.92 23.43 -1.05
CA ALA A 15 -16.17 23.79 -2.24
C ALA A 15 -16.80 25.03 -2.90
N GLU A 16 -16.07 25.67 -3.80
CA GLU A 16 -16.58 26.80 -4.58
C GLU A 16 -17.85 26.44 -5.37
N ALA A 17 -18.72 27.42 -5.58
CA ALA A 17 -19.95 27.22 -6.34
C ALA A 17 -19.63 26.86 -7.79
N SER A 18 -20.22 25.78 -8.28
CA SER A 18 -20.05 25.31 -9.65
C SER A 18 -21.26 24.52 -10.11
N LYS A 19 -21.36 24.27 -11.43
CA LYS A 19 -22.43 23.43 -12.00
C LYS A 19 -22.45 22.00 -11.45
N GLY A 20 -21.32 21.50 -10.96
CA GLY A 20 -21.22 20.17 -10.34
C GLY A 20 -21.40 20.17 -8.81
N ASN A 21 -21.49 21.33 -8.17
CA ASN A 21 -21.58 21.42 -6.73
C ASN A 21 -23.03 21.32 -6.27
N ALA A 22 -23.46 20.11 -5.87
CA ALA A 22 -24.81 19.85 -5.38
C ALA A 22 -25.12 20.62 -4.07
N ARG A 23 -24.14 20.77 -3.16
CA ARG A 23 -24.30 21.53 -1.91
C ARG A 23 -24.65 22.99 -2.20
N ALA A 24 -23.97 23.64 -3.14
CA ALA A 24 -24.23 25.05 -3.47
C ALA A 24 -25.55 25.28 -4.23
N GLN A 25 -26.07 24.25 -4.90
CA GLN A 25 -27.29 24.34 -5.71
C GLN A 25 -28.55 23.93 -4.94
N ALA A 26 -28.42 23.18 -3.86
CA ALA A 26 -29.54 22.71 -3.07
C ALA A 26 -30.16 23.84 -2.22
N ASP A 27 -31.49 23.90 -2.16
CA ASP A 27 -32.22 24.77 -1.25
C ASP A 27 -32.18 24.19 0.18
N MET A 28 -31.31 24.74 1.03
CA MET A 28 -31.07 24.26 2.40
C MET A 28 -31.25 25.39 3.42
N PRO A 29 -32.49 25.91 3.62
CA PRO A 29 -32.74 27.10 4.42
C PRO A 29 -32.39 26.89 5.90
N PHE A 30 -32.53 25.66 6.41
CA PHE A 30 -32.15 25.32 7.78
C PHE A 30 -30.63 25.38 7.99
N LEU A 31 -29.84 24.79 7.10
CA LEU A 31 -28.38 24.82 7.19
C LEU A 31 -27.85 26.25 7.01
N ALA A 32 -28.39 27.01 6.04
CA ALA A 32 -28.04 28.41 5.82
C ALA A 32 -28.30 29.28 7.06
N LYS A 33 -29.40 29.03 7.78
CA LYS A 33 -29.69 29.69 9.05
C LYS A 33 -28.65 29.31 10.13
N LEU A 34 -28.31 28.03 10.27
CA LEU A 34 -27.31 27.58 11.24
C LEU A 34 -25.93 28.20 10.99
N GLU A 35 -25.47 28.22 9.73
CA GLU A 35 -24.17 28.81 9.37
C GLU A 35 -24.12 30.32 9.66
N LYS A 36 -25.26 31.02 9.61
CA LYS A 36 -25.34 32.46 9.95
C LYS A 36 -25.42 32.74 11.45
N GLU A 37 -26.15 31.90 12.20
CA GLU A 37 -26.52 32.19 13.59
C GLU A 37 -25.66 31.46 14.63
N VAL A 38 -24.94 30.41 14.24
CA VAL A 38 -24.17 29.55 15.16
C VAL A 38 -22.67 29.60 14.79
N PRO A 39 -21.76 29.65 15.78
CA PRO A 39 -20.32 29.53 15.51
C PRO A 39 -20.01 28.23 14.77
N HIS A 40 -19.28 28.34 13.66
CA HIS A 40 -18.86 27.21 12.84
C HIS A 40 -17.43 27.41 12.35
N CYS A 41 -16.80 26.31 11.93
CA CYS A 41 -15.49 26.31 11.31
C CYS A 41 -15.42 25.20 10.25
N LEU A 42 -14.41 25.28 9.37
CA LEU A 42 -14.07 24.20 8.46
C LEU A 42 -12.95 23.36 9.06
N MET A 43 -13.02 22.05 8.84
CA MET A 43 -11.98 21.11 9.26
C MET A 43 -11.45 20.37 8.04
N GLU A 44 -10.16 20.08 8.02
CA GLU A 44 -9.57 19.19 7.03
C GLU A 44 -10.03 17.75 7.29
N ALA A 45 -10.63 17.13 6.27
CA ALA A 45 -11.19 15.77 6.35
C ALA A 45 -10.52 14.80 5.35
N ALA A 46 -9.33 15.15 4.87
CA ALA A 46 -8.60 14.42 3.84
C ALA A 46 -7.09 14.41 4.16
N GLY A 47 -6.36 13.52 3.49
CA GLY A 47 -4.91 13.35 3.66
C GLY A 47 -4.47 13.18 5.11
N ASN A 48 -3.37 13.84 5.46
CA ASN A 48 -2.71 13.69 6.75
C ASN A 48 -3.61 14.05 7.95
N ALA A 49 -4.62 14.92 7.77
CA ALA A 49 -5.56 15.31 8.83
C ALA A 49 -6.43 14.14 9.32
N VAL A 50 -6.64 13.12 8.48
CA VAL A 50 -7.40 11.90 8.81
C VAL A 50 -6.55 10.63 8.67
N GLY A 51 -5.22 10.79 8.72
CA GLY A 51 -4.27 9.68 8.71
C GLY A 51 -4.08 9.00 7.35
N LEU A 52 -4.45 9.67 6.26
CA LEU A 52 -4.21 9.22 4.89
C LEU A 52 -2.95 9.89 4.29
N PRO A 53 -2.36 9.33 3.23
CA PRO A 53 -1.33 10.00 2.44
C PRO A 53 -1.73 11.43 2.03
N GLN A 54 -0.76 12.34 1.98
CA GLN A 54 -1.00 13.72 1.57
C GLN A 54 -1.68 13.80 0.18
N GLY A 55 -2.75 14.58 0.08
CA GLY A 55 -3.53 14.74 -1.16
C GLY A 55 -4.55 13.64 -1.44
N GLN A 56 -4.56 12.54 -0.67
CA GLN A 56 -5.59 11.52 -0.81
C GLN A 56 -6.93 12.01 -0.25
N GLN A 57 -8.00 11.82 -1.02
CA GLN A 57 -9.36 12.14 -0.58
C GLN A 57 -9.75 11.35 0.67
N GLY A 58 -10.54 11.97 1.54
CA GLY A 58 -11.13 11.29 2.70
C GLY A 58 -12.13 10.21 2.29
N ALA A 59 -12.44 9.33 3.23
CA ALA A 59 -13.48 8.32 3.11
C ALA A 59 -14.18 8.12 4.47
N SER A 60 -15.35 7.47 4.46
CA SER A 60 -16.16 7.29 5.66
C SER A 60 -15.39 6.59 6.79
N GLU A 61 -14.62 5.54 6.51
CA GLU A 61 -13.86 4.81 7.55
C GLU A 61 -12.79 5.68 8.23
N PRO A 62 -11.77 6.24 7.53
CA PRO A 62 -10.78 7.13 8.17
C PRO A 62 -11.41 8.34 8.88
N GLY A 63 -12.49 8.89 8.31
CA GLY A 63 -13.22 10.02 8.90
C GLY A 63 -13.88 9.66 10.23
N HIS A 64 -14.69 8.59 10.26
CA HIS A 64 -15.36 8.16 11.48
C HIS A 64 -14.37 7.71 12.56
N LEU A 65 -13.28 7.03 12.17
CA LEU A 65 -12.22 6.64 13.10
C LEU A 65 -11.57 7.88 13.75
N THR A 66 -11.22 8.88 12.96
CA THR A 66 -10.59 10.11 13.47
C THR A 66 -11.52 10.89 14.40
N ILE A 67 -12.80 11.04 14.01
CA ILE A 67 -13.82 11.71 14.83
C ILE A 67 -14.01 10.97 16.17
N GLY A 68 -14.19 9.65 16.12
CA GLY A 68 -14.42 8.84 17.32
C GLY A 68 -13.19 8.74 18.23
N ALA A 69 -11.99 8.76 17.66
CA ALA A 69 -10.75 8.68 18.42
C ALA A 69 -10.32 10.01 19.06
N GLY A 70 -10.81 11.15 18.56
CA GLY A 70 -10.39 12.48 19.00
C GLY A 70 -8.92 12.79 18.70
N ARG A 71 -8.31 12.06 17.75
CA ARG A 71 -6.93 12.22 17.28
C ARG A 71 -6.80 11.63 15.87
N VAL A 72 -5.74 12.03 15.17
CA VAL A 72 -5.40 11.43 13.86
C VAL A 72 -5.11 9.94 14.03
N VAL A 73 -5.85 9.11 13.30
CA VAL A 73 -5.64 7.65 13.24
C VAL A 73 -4.94 7.34 11.92
N TRP A 74 -3.63 7.18 11.97
CA TRP A 74 -2.81 6.87 10.80
C TRP A 74 -3.19 5.52 10.22
N GLN A 75 -3.50 5.53 8.92
CA GLN A 75 -3.73 4.31 8.16
C GLN A 75 -2.39 3.63 7.85
N PRO A 76 -2.33 2.29 7.74
CA PRO A 76 -1.07 1.56 7.65
C PRO A 76 -0.10 2.07 6.57
N LEU A 77 -0.59 2.42 5.37
CA LEU A 77 0.25 2.99 4.32
C LEU A 77 0.94 4.29 4.77
N ALA A 78 0.17 5.23 5.31
CA ALA A 78 0.69 6.53 5.74
C ALA A 78 1.58 6.40 6.98
N GLU A 79 1.24 5.51 7.91
CA GLU A 79 2.05 5.20 9.07
C GLU A 79 3.44 4.68 8.66
N ILE A 80 3.49 3.70 7.77
CA ILE A 80 4.76 3.12 7.29
C ILE A 80 5.53 4.15 6.45
N ASN A 81 4.88 4.92 5.57
CA ASN A 81 5.55 6.00 4.81
C ASN A 81 6.25 6.98 5.75
N ARG A 82 5.55 7.44 6.79
CA ARG A 82 6.13 8.34 7.80
C ARG A 82 7.27 7.67 8.57
N ALA A 83 7.16 6.37 8.88
CA ALA A 83 8.24 5.65 9.53
C ALA A 83 9.49 5.57 8.64
N VAL A 84 9.33 5.40 7.32
CA VAL A 84 10.44 5.44 6.36
C VAL A 84 11.06 6.84 6.30
N GLU A 85 10.23 7.88 6.15
CA GLU A 85 10.68 9.28 6.05
C GLU A 85 11.41 9.77 7.32
N SER A 86 10.90 9.41 8.50
CA SER A 86 11.50 9.80 9.79
C SER A 86 12.69 8.95 10.21
N GLY A 87 12.95 7.85 9.49
CA GLY A 87 13.98 6.87 9.83
C GLY A 87 13.55 5.80 10.85
N ALA A 88 12.38 5.93 11.48
CA ALA A 88 11.88 4.97 12.47
C ALA A 88 11.71 3.54 11.90
N PHE A 89 11.44 3.41 10.60
CA PHE A 89 11.38 2.12 9.90
C PHE A 89 12.68 1.32 10.04
N PHE A 90 13.84 1.99 9.96
CA PHE A 90 15.15 1.35 9.98
C PHE A 90 15.58 0.90 11.38
N GLU A 91 14.88 1.36 12.41
CA GLU A 91 15.06 0.97 13.82
C GLU A 91 13.93 0.07 14.33
N ASN A 92 12.98 -0.32 13.47
CA ASN A 92 11.91 -1.22 13.86
C ASN A 92 12.47 -2.56 14.34
N VAL A 93 12.19 -2.91 15.59
CA VAL A 93 12.80 -4.06 16.28
C VAL A 93 12.59 -5.37 15.51
N ALA A 94 11.41 -5.59 14.93
CA ALA A 94 11.13 -6.81 14.18
C ALA A 94 11.93 -6.89 12.87
N LEU A 95 11.99 -5.79 12.11
CA LEU A 95 12.72 -5.73 10.84
C LEU A 95 14.24 -5.84 11.06
N VAL A 96 14.75 -5.12 12.07
CA VAL A 96 16.17 -5.19 12.46
C VAL A 96 16.54 -6.59 12.93
N HIS A 97 15.68 -7.24 13.73
CA HIS A 97 15.91 -8.59 14.19
C HIS A 97 15.94 -9.61 13.04
N ALA A 98 15.04 -9.48 12.05
CA ALA A 98 15.07 -10.33 10.85
C ALA A 98 16.39 -10.18 10.07
N CYS A 99 16.84 -8.94 9.86
CA CYS A 99 18.12 -8.68 9.20
C CYS A 99 19.31 -9.22 10.00
N LYS A 100 19.29 -9.01 11.33
CA LYS A 100 20.32 -9.51 12.25
C LYS A 100 20.42 -11.03 12.18
N ARG A 101 19.29 -11.74 12.24
CA ARG A 101 19.27 -13.21 12.10
C ARG A 101 19.88 -13.67 10.79
N ALA A 102 19.50 -13.06 9.66
CA ALA A 102 20.04 -13.38 8.35
C ALA A 102 21.56 -13.17 8.30
N GLN A 103 22.04 -12.06 8.88
CA GLN A 103 23.46 -11.73 8.97
C GLN A 103 24.24 -12.69 9.88
N GLU A 104 23.75 -13.01 11.08
CA GLU A 104 24.44 -13.90 12.03
C GLU A 104 24.48 -15.35 11.54
N GLN A 105 23.39 -15.82 10.93
CA GLN A 105 23.28 -17.20 10.45
C GLN A 105 23.84 -17.39 9.04
N GLN A 106 24.24 -16.31 8.36
CA GLN A 106 24.70 -16.34 6.97
C GLN A 106 23.66 -16.97 6.02
N VAL A 107 22.38 -16.63 6.22
CA VAL A 107 21.25 -17.13 5.43
C VAL A 107 20.58 -15.99 4.66
N PRO A 108 19.90 -16.28 3.54
CA PRO A 108 19.18 -15.25 2.80
C PRO A 108 18.01 -14.66 3.61
N LEU A 109 17.78 -13.35 3.43
CA LEU A 109 16.54 -12.69 3.84
C LEU A 109 15.56 -12.75 2.67
N HIS A 110 14.43 -13.44 2.84
CA HIS A 110 13.38 -13.48 1.84
C HIS A 110 12.40 -12.32 2.04
N LEU A 111 12.21 -11.49 1.01
CA LEU A 111 11.14 -10.51 0.93
C LEU A 111 10.06 -11.05 0.01
N ILE A 112 8.83 -11.12 0.51
CA ILE A 112 7.70 -11.76 -0.16
C ILE A 112 6.51 -10.80 -0.09
N GLY A 113 5.87 -10.54 -1.23
CA GLY A 113 4.66 -9.73 -1.24
C GLY A 113 4.36 -9.08 -2.59
N LEU A 114 3.27 -8.31 -2.63
CA LEU A 114 2.90 -7.50 -3.78
C LEU A 114 3.95 -6.42 -4.02
N TYR A 115 4.48 -6.35 -5.24
CA TYR A 115 5.33 -5.25 -5.67
C TYR A 115 4.53 -4.37 -6.64
N SER A 116 3.99 -3.26 -6.13
CA SER A 116 3.20 -2.32 -6.92
C SER A 116 3.11 -0.94 -6.28
N SER A 117 2.87 0.07 -7.11
CA SER A 117 2.59 1.46 -6.79
C SER A 117 1.13 1.72 -6.40
N GLY A 118 0.25 0.71 -6.46
CA GLY A 118 -1.18 0.86 -6.20
C GLY A 118 -1.55 1.32 -4.78
N GLY A 119 -0.71 1.08 -3.76
CA GLY A 119 -0.90 1.62 -2.41
C GLY A 119 -2.01 0.98 -1.58
N VAL A 120 -2.75 0.00 -2.10
CA VAL A 120 -3.84 -0.66 -1.36
C VAL A 120 -3.30 -1.76 -0.44
N HIS A 121 -2.48 -2.66 -0.99
CA HIS A 121 -1.92 -3.80 -0.25
C HIS A 121 -0.42 -3.73 -0.03
N SER A 122 0.29 -2.86 -0.76
CA SER A 122 1.73 -2.66 -0.61
C SER A 122 2.18 -1.32 -1.19
N SER A 123 3.47 -1.02 -1.07
CA SER A 123 4.12 0.12 -1.70
C SER A 123 5.51 -0.26 -2.18
N ILE A 124 5.87 0.15 -3.39
CA ILE A 124 7.25 0.04 -3.93
C ILE A 124 8.27 0.68 -2.98
N ASN A 125 7.93 1.83 -2.38
CA ASN A 125 8.84 2.53 -1.47
C ASN A 125 9.16 1.69 -0.21
N HIS A 126 8.25 0.83 0.24
CA HIS A 126 8.50 -0.05 1.39
C HIS A 126 9.48 -1.18 1.02
N TRP A 127 9.41 -1.70 -0.21
CA TRP A 127 10.40 -2.64 -0.72
C TRP A 127 11.78 -2.02 -0.80
N HIS A 128 11.87 -0.79 -1.32
CA HIS A 128 13.13 -0.04 -1.40
C HIS A 128 13.71 0.22 0.00
N ALA A 129 12.88 0.62 0.96
CA ALA A 129 13.30 0.79 2.35
C ALA A 129 13.80 -0.51 2.98
N MET A 130 13.18 -1.66 2.68
CA MET A 130 13.67 -2.97 3.14
C MET A 130 15.02 -3.35 2.54
N LEU A 131 15.25 -3.10 1.25
CA LEU A 131 16.55 -3.31 0.61
C LEU A 131 17.64 -2.43 1.23
N GLN A 132 17.32 -1.15 1.47
CA GLN A 132 18.22 -0.22 2.15
C GLN A 132 18.52 -0.69 3.59
N LEU A 133 17.51 -1.11 4.36
CA LEU A 133 17.69 -1.65 5.71
C LEU A 133 18.60 -2.89 5.69
N ALA A 134 18.34 -3.84 4.79
CA ALA A 134 19.13 -5.06 4.65
C ALA A 134 20.60 -4.74 4.32
N LYS A 135 20.84 -3.75 3.45
CA LYS A 135 22.19 -3.25 3.14
C LYS A 135 22.88 -2.64 4.37
N GLN A 136 22.20 -1.76 5.10
CA GLN A 136 22.73 -1.14 6.33
C GLN A 136 23.09 -2.17 7.39
N ARG A 137 22.27 -3.22 7.52
CA ARG A 137 22.48 -4.32 8.48
C ARG A 137 23.40 -5.42 7.94
N LYS A 138 24.01 -5.23 6.76
CA LYS A 138 24.97 -6.15 6.14
C LYS A 138 24.43 -7.56 5.96
N VAL A 139 23.16 -7.68 5.58
CA VAL A 139 22.55 -8.95 5.19
C VAL A 139 23.32 -9.50 3.97
N PRO A 140 23.74 -10.77 3.98
CA PRO A 140 24.59 -11.33 2.93
C PRO A 140 23.86 -11.43 1.58
N GLN A 141 22.58 -11.79 1.61
CA GLN A 141 21.76 -11.95 0.43
C GLN A 141 20.30 -11.62 0.74
N VAL A 142 19.65 -10.91 -0.18
CA VAL A 142 18.19 -10.70 -0.16
C VAL A 142 17.58 -11.39 -1.36
N VAL A 143 16.56 -12.21 -1.13
CA VAL A 143 15.84 -12.96 -2.15
C VAL A 143 14.43 -12.38 -2.27
N LEU A 144 14.04 -11.98 -3.47
CA LEU A 144 12.79 -11.27 -3.73
C LEU A 144 11.80 -12.21 -4.41
N HIS A 145 10.64 -12.39 -3.78
CA HIS A 145 9.51 -13.13 -4.33
C HIS A 145 8.36 -12.15 -4.56
N LEU A 146 8.16 -11.83 -5.82
CA LEU A 146 7.26 -10.76 -6.23
C LEU A 146 5.88 -11.31 -6.51
N PHE A 147 4.85 -10.66 -5.98
CA PHE A 147 3.48 -10.83 -6.44
C PHE A 147 3.16 -9.69 -7.41
N SER A 148 2.66 -9.99 -8.61
CA SER A 148 2.23 -8.97 -9.57
C SER A 148 0.79 -8.53 -9.30
N ASP A 149 0.51 -7.24 -9.56
CA ASP A 149 -0.76 -6.62 -9.22
C ASP A 149 -1.83 -6.70 -10.33
N GLY A 150 -1.85 -5.72 -11.24
CA GLY A 150 -2.85 -5.62 -12.31
C GLY A 150 -4.29 -5.37 -11.86
N ARG A 151 -4.52 -5.08 -10.57
CA ARG A 151 -5.85 -4.76 -10.01
C ARG A 151 -5.91 -3.38 -9.38
N ASP A 152 -4.92 -3.03 -8.55
CA ASP A 152 -4.87 -1.67 -7.94
C ASP A 152 -4.15 -0.66 -8.84
N VAL A 153 -3.49 -1.17 -9.89
CA VAL A 153 -2.89 -0.45 -11.02
C VAL A 153 -3.42 -1.05 -12.34
N PRO A 154 -3.28 -0.37 -13.49
CA PRO A 154 -3.70 -0.92 -14.78
C PRO A 154 -3.13 -2.32 -15.06
N GLU A 155 -3.88 -3.10 -15.83
CA GLU A 155 -3.41 -4.38 -16.34
C GLU A 155 -2.10 -4.19 -17.13
N GLN A 156 -1.25 -5.21 -17.13
CA GLN A 156 0.05 -5.21 -17.82
C GLN A 156 1.06 -4.13 -17.38
N HIS A 157 0.88 -3.54 -16.19
CA HIS A 157 1.77 -2.48 -15.69
C HIS A 157 3.08 -2.98 -15.02
N PHE A 158 3.17 -4.27 -14.67
CA PHE A 158 4.28 -4.82 -13.88
C PHE A 158 5.67 -4.56 -14.50
N CYS A 159 5.82 -4.68 -15.82
CA CYS A 159 7.09 -4.43 -16.50
C CYS A 159 7.60 -2.99 -16.34
N THR A 160 6.71 -2.02 -16.15
CA THR A 160 7.10 -0.62 -15.89
C THR A 160 7.62 -0.47 -14.47
N GLU A 161 6.95 -1.08 -13.50
CA GLU A 161 7.35 -1.05 -12.08
C GLU A 161 8.63 -1.85 -11.82
N LEU A 162 8.83 -2.96 -12.55
CA LEU A 162 10.01 -3.82 -12.44
C LEU A 162 11.31 -3.04 -12.67
N SER A 163 11.32 -2.09 -13.60
CA SER A 163 12.51 -1.24 -13.84
C SER A 163 12.92 -0.45 -12.60
N LEU A 164 11.96 0.00 -11.78
CA LEU A 164 12.23 0.70 -10.53
C LEU A 164 12.85 -0.23 -9.48
N LEU A 165 12.49 -1.52 -9.51
CA LEU A 165 13.09 -2.52 -8.62
C LEU A 165 14.52 -2.83 -9.04
N GLU A 166 14.74 -3.04 -10.33
CA GLU A 166 16.07 -3.30 -10.91
C GLU A 166 17.04 -2.16 -10.62
N GLU A 167 16.59 -0.91 -10.73
CA GLU A 167 17.36 0.27 -10.35
C GLU A 167 17.73 0.25 -8.86
N GLU A 168 16.77 -0.01 -7.97
CA GLU A 168 17.04 -0.03 -6.53
C GLU A 168 17.96 -1.20 -6.13
N ILE A 169 17.78 -2.39 -6.72
CA ILE A 169 18.69 -3.54 -6.54
C ILE A 169 20.12 -3.15 -6.95
N SER A 170 20.28 -2.52 -8.13
CA SER A 170 21.57 -2.06 -8.64
C SER A 170 22.23 -1.04 -7.71
N LYS A 171 21.46 -0.04 -7.26
CA LYS A 171 21.89 1.00 -6.33
C LYS A 171 22.33 0.44 -4.97
N GLN A 172 21.58 -0.50 -4.40
CA GLN A 172 21.94 -1.13 -3.13
C GLN A 172 23.02 -2.22 -3.30
N GLN A 173 23.22 -2.70 -4.53
CA GLN A 173 24.04 -3.88 -4.85
C GLN A 173 23.64 -5.07 -3.96
N LEU A 174 22.32 -5.28 -3.83
CA LEU A 174 21.72 -6.28 -2.97
C LEU A 174 20.31 -6.58 -3.45
N GLY A 175 19.97 -7.87 -3.53
CA GLY A 175 18.67 -8.34 -4.01
C GLY A 175 18.80 -9.20 -5.26
N VAL A 176 18.13 -10.35 -5.25
CA VAL A 176 17.97 -11.22 -6.42
C VAL A 176 16.50 -11.57 -6.53
N ILE A 177 15.91 -11.35 -7.69
CA ILE A 177 14.52 -11.76 -7.94
C ILE A 177 14.52 -13.27 -8.21
N ALA A 178 13.86 -14.03 -7.33
CA ALA A 178 13.81 -15.48 -7.42
C ALA A 178 12.50 -16.01 -8.01
N SER A 179 11.39 -15.31 -7.78
CA SER A 179 10.11 -15.76 -8.31
C SER A 179 9.15 -14.62 -8.57
N LEU A 180 8.22 -14.84 -9.49
CA LEU A 180 7.10 -13.98 -9.78
C LEU A 180 5.82 -14.81 -9.87
N VAL A 181 4.75 -14.35 -9.24
CA VAL A 181 3.43 -14.98 -9.34
C VAL A 181 2.33 -13.92 -9.28
N GLY A 182 1.21 -14.13 -9.98
CA GLY A 182 0.07 -13.22 -9.90
C GLY A 182 -0.54 -13.16 -8.50
N ARG A 183 -0.98 -11.97 -8.06
CA ARG A 183 -1.72 -11.80 -6.79
C ARG A 183 -2.94 -12.70 -6.66
N TYR A 184 -3.54 -13.08 -7.79
CA TYR A 184 -4.65 -14.04 -7.83
C TYR A 184 -4.30 -15.37 -7.15
N PHE A 185 -3.07 -15.86 -7.33
CA PHE A 185 -2.61 -17.10 -6.69
C PHE A 185 -2.08 -16.86 -5.27
N ALA A 186 -1.32 -15.77 -5.09
CA ALA A 186 -0.55 -15.54 -3.86
C ALA A 186 -1.30 -14.78 -2.75
N MET A 187 -2.38 -14.08 -3.08
CA MET A 187 -3.14 -13.23 -2.16
C MET A 187 -4.64 -13.59 -2.19
N ASP A 188 -4.94 -14.87 -2.33
CA ASP A 188 -6.31 -15.38 -2.25
C ASP A 188 -6.93 -15.09 -0.87
N ARG A 189 -8.21 -14.73 -0.88
CA ARG A 189 -9.02 -14.51 0.34
C ARG A 189 -10.31 -15.32 0.35
N ASP A 190 -10.50 -16.19 -0.65
CA ASP A 190 -11.70 -17.00 -0.86
C ASP A 190 -11.48 -18.47 -0.47
N GLN A 191 -10.35 -18.77 0.19
CA GLN A 191 -9.97 -20.11 0.68
C GLN A 191 -9.75 -21.13 -0.44
N GLN A 192 -9.31 -20.66 -1.62
CA GLN A 192 -9.00 -21.51 -2.77
C GLN A 192 -7.59 -22.13 -2.64
N TYR A 193 -7.40 -22.92 -1.58
CA TYR A 193 -6.08 -23.40 -1.20
C TYR A 193 -5.44 -24.32 -2.24
N ARG A 194 -6.22 -25.21 -2.84
CA ARG A 194 -5.72 -26.22 -3.79
C ARG A 194 -5.28 -25.60 -5.11
N ASP A 195 -6.08 -24.67 -5.62
CA ASP A 195 -5.97 -24.20 -7.00
C ASP A 195 -5.30 -22.82 -7.10
N ARG A 196 -5.16 -22.10 -5.98
CA ARG A 196 -4.52 -20.78 -5.93
C ARG A 196 -3.33 -20.75 -4.98
N THR A 197 -3.60 -20.85 -3.67
CA THR A 197 -2.56 -20.67 -2.65
C THR A 197 -1.44 -21.69 -2.78
N LYS A 198 -1.76 -22.95 -3.10
CA LYS A 198 -0.76 -24.01 -3.29
C LYS A 198 0.22 -23.69 -4.42
N ILE A 199 -0.24 -23.13 -5.54
CA ILE A 199 0.64 -22.74 -6.66
C ILE A 199 1.68 -21.72 -6.20
N ALA A 200 1.25 -20.67 -5.47
CA ALA A 200 2.20 -19.71 -4.91
C ALA A 200 3.13 -20.34 -3.87
N TYR A 201 2.61 -21.22 -3.01
CA TYR A 201 3.42 -21.92 -2.00
C TYR A 201 4.50 -22.82 -2.61
N ASP A 202 4.14 -23.64 -3.60
CA ASP A 202 5.07 -24.56 -4.25
C ASP A 202 6.16 -23.78 -5.01
N LEU A 203 5.82 -22.66 -5.64
CA LEU A 203 6.80 -21.77 -6.24
C LEU A 203 7.79 -21.21 -5.20
N LEU A 204 7.28 -20.74 -4.06
CA LEU A 204 8.10 -20.13 -3.00
C LEU A 204 9.01 -21.12 -2.28
N VAL A 205 8.56 -22.36 -2.08
CA VAL A 205 9.23 -23.34 -1.21
C VAL A 205 9.97 -24.42 -1.99
N GLN A 206 9.45 -24.80 -3.17
CA GLN A 206 9.97 -25.90 -3.99
C GLN A 206 10.55 -25.41 -5.33
N GLY A 207 10.34 -24.14 -5.69
CA GLY A 207 10.74 -23.61 -7.00
C GLY A 207 9.91 -24.16 -8.15
N GLU A 208 8.71 -24.69 -7.87
CA GLU A 208 7.83 -25.23 -8.91
C GLU A 208 7.16 -24.11 -9.71
N GLY A 209 7.56 -23.96 -10.97
CA GLY A 209 7.03 -22.95 -11.90
C GLY A 209 7.67 -23.05 -13.28
N GLU A 210 7.33 -22.09 -14.15
CA GLU A 210 8.02 -21.93 -15.43
C GLU A 210 9.36 -21.24 -15.18
N GLU A 211 10.46 -21.90 -15.55
CA GLU A 211 11.80 -21.33 -15.48
C GLU A 211 12.01 -20.31 -16.60
N VAL A 212 12.56 -19.15 -16.25
CA VAL A 212 12.86 -18.07 -17.19
C VAL A 212 14.23 -17.47 -16.89
N ASP A 213 15.01 -17.19 -17.94
CA ASP A 213 16.29 -16.49 -17.81
C ASP A 213 16.10 -14.98 -17.57
N ASP A 214 14.97 -14.43 -18.03
CA ASP A 214 14.57 -13.03 -17.87
C ASP A 214 13.09 -12.95 -17.47
N ILE A 215 12.84 -12.46 -16.25
CA ILE A 215 11.47 -12.26 -15.73
C ILE A 215 10.66 -11.33 -16.62
N ARG A 216 11.28 -10.30 -17.19
CA ARG A 216 10.59 -9.35 -18.08
C ARG A 216 10.14 -10.05 -19.36
N ALA A 217 10.98 -10.93 -19.92
CA ALA A 217 10.61 -11.76 -21.06
C ALA A 217 9.49 -12.74 -20.69
N GLY A 218 9.57 -13.41 -19.54
CA GLY A 218 8.53 -14.30 -19.02
C GLY A 218 7.16 -13.61 -18.88
N VAL A 219 7.14 -12.41 -18.29
CA VAL A 219 5.90 -11.62 -18.15
C VAL A 219 5.32 -11.21 -19.49
N ARG A 220 6.15 -10.73 -20.42
CA ARG A 220 5.69 -10.38 -21.77
C ARG A 220 5.15 -11.60 -22.51
N ASN A 221 5.81 -12.75 -22.39
CA ASN A 221 5.33 -14.00 -22.96
C ASN A 221 3.97 -14.40 -22.37
N PHE A 222 3.79 -14.28 -21.05
CA PHE A 222 2.52 -14.50 -20.39
C PHE A 222 1.43 -13.58 -20.95
N TYR A 223 1.67 -12.26 -21.08
CA TYR A 223 0.68 -11.33 -21.63
C TYR A 223 0.27 -11.61 -23.07
N LEU A 224 1.17 -12.17 -23.90
CA LEU A 224 0.86 -12.56 -25.28
C LEU A 224 -0.05 -13.79 -25.38
N HIS A 225 -0.01 -14.67 -24.37
CA HIS A 225 -0.71 -15.96 -24.38
C HIS A 225 -1.82 -16.08 -23.34
N ALA A 226 -1.93 -15.09 -22.45
CA ALA A 226 -3.01 -15.00 -21.48
C ALA A 226 -4.33 -14.99 -22.23
N LYS A 227 -5.21 -15.94 -21.87
CA LYS A 227 -6.60 -15.91 -22.30
C LYS A 227 -7.32 -14.91 -21.39
N ASP A 228 -8.14 -14.05 -22.00
CA ASP A 228 -9.03 -13.10 -21.32
C ASP A 228 -9.81 -13.77 -20.17
#